data_AF-A0A3C0QXE5-F1
#
_entry.id   AF-A0A3C0QXE5-F1
#
_cell.length_a   1.000
_cell.length_b   1.000
_cell.length_c   1.000
_cell.angle_alpha   90.00
_cell.angle_beta   90.00
_cell.angle_gamma   90.00
#
_symmetry.space_group_name_H-M   'P 1'
#
loop_
_entity.id
_entity.type
_entity.pdbx_description
1 polymer ?
#
loop_
_entity_poly.entity_id
_entity_poly.type
_entity_poly.pdbx_seq_one_letter_code
_entity_poly.pdbx_strand_id
1 'polypeptide(L)' 'MNRKEDRPSKIAYERHLNQEGIPSELKKSNGGIIPDYVKYGTWLRVNNPTVFEADYAAWKKIMRVALNLD' A
#
# COMPACT_ATOMS: atom_id res chain seq x y z
N MET A 1 8.20 -5.58 -21.52
CA MET A 1 7.86 -5.08 -20.18
C MET A 1 8.34 -3.64 -20.06
N ASN A 2 7.43 -2.73 -19.74
CA ASN A 2 7.67 -1.29 -19.77
C ASN A 2 8.27 -0.85 -18.42
N ARG A 3 9.61 -0.75 -18.33
CA ARG A 3 10.40 -0.46 -17.11
C ARG A 3 9.99 0.80 -16.31
N LYS A 4 9.07 1.63 -16.83
CA LYS A 4 8.55 2.81 -16.15
C LYS A 4 7.48 2.48 -15.11
N GLU A 5 6.78 1.35 -15.26
CA GLU A 5 5.76 0.89 -14.30
C GLU A 5 6.38 0.18 -13.08
N ASP A 6 7.62 -0.31 -13.20
CA ASP A 6 8.36 -1.02 -12.14
C ASP A 6 8.97 -0.09 -11.07
N ARG A 7 8.86 1.23 -11.22
CA ARG A 7 9.43 2.15 -10.22
C ARG A 7 8.55 2.17 -8.97
N PRO A 8 9.12 2.01 -7.76
CA PRO A 8 8.36 2.06 -6.52
C PRO A 8 7.84 3.49 -6.29
N SER A 9 6.61 3.72 -6.74
CA SER A 9 5.86 4.97 -6.65
C SER A 9 4.71 4.83 -5.67
N LYS A 10 4.15 5.96 -5.19
CA LYS A 10 2.99 5.95 -4.29
C LYS A 10 1.77 5.23 -4.90
N ILE A 11 1.57 5.39 -6.21
CA ILE A 11 0.48 4.71 -6.93
C ILE A 11 0.74 3.20 -7.00
N ALA A 12 1.99 2.78 -7.22
CA ALA A 12 2.35 1.36 -7.19
C ALA A 12 2.13 0.75 -5.79
N TYR A 13 2.50 1.48 -4.74
CA TYR A 13 2.26 1.07 -3.35
C TYR A 13 0.76 0.98 -3.02
N GLU A 14 -0.04 1.97 -3.42
CA GLU A 14 -1.49 1.92 -3.27
C GLU A 14 -2.11 0.69 -3.95
N ARG A 15 -1.66 0.38 -5.18
CA ARG A 15 -2.11 -0.81 -5.91
C ARG A 15 -1.68 -2.10 -5.22
N HIS A 16 -0.47 -2.16 -4.70
CA HIS A 16 0.04 -3.30 -3.93
C HIS A 16 -0.84 -3.58 -2.71
N LEU A 17 -1.11 -2.57 -1.88
CA LEU A 17 -2.02 -2.70 -0.73
C LEU A 17 -3.45 -3.08 -1.15
N ASN A 18 -3.93 -2.55 -2.27
CA ASN A 18 -5.25 -2.91 -2.80
C ASN A 18 -5.34 -4.37 -3.26
N GLN A 19 -4.22 -4.96 -3.70
CA GLN A 19 -4.13 -6.37 -4.10
C GLN A 19 -4.03 -7.30 -2.88
N GLU A 20 -3.27 -6.91 -1.86
CA GLU A 20 -3.19 -7.66 -0.60
C GLU A 20 -4.52 -7.64 0.16
N GLY A 21 -5.27 -6.55 0.02
CA GLY A 21 -6.57 -6.36 0.66
C GLY A 21 -6.44 -5.86 2.09
N ILE A 22 -7.60 -5.71 2.75
CA ILE A 22 -7.66 -5.20 4.12
C ILE A 22 -7.24 -6.33 5.07
N PRO A 23 -6.27 -6.10 5.99
CA PRO A 23 -5.95 -7.05 7.05
C PRO A 23 -7.19 -7.41 7.88
N SER A 24 -7.35 -8.69 8.21
CA SER A 24 -8.60 -9.19 8.78
C SER A 24 -9.00 -8.49 10.08
N GLU A 25 -8.04 -8.19 10.94
CA GLU A 25 -8.21 -7.48 12.21
C GLU A 25 -8.61 -6.00 12.05
N LEU A 26 -8.37 -5.42 10.87
CA LEU A 26 -8.75 -4.04 10.56
C LEU A 26 -10.13 -3.96 9.90
N LYS A 27 -10.69 -5.07 9.41
CA LYS A 27 -12.02 -5.12 8.79
C LYS A 27 -13.11 -4.81 9.80
N LYS A 28 -14.08 -4.00 9.38
CA LYS A 28 -15.23 -3.58 10.20
C LYS A 28 -16.09 -4.77 10.63
N SER A 29 -16.24 -5.79 9.79
CA SER A 29 -16.94 -7.04 10.15
C SER A 29 -16.28 -7.79 11.32
N ASN A 30 -14.98 -7.60 11.53
CA ASN A 30 -14.20 -8.24 12.59
C ASN A 30 -13.95 -7.31 13.79
N GLY A 31 -14.69 -6.19 13.89
CA GLY A 31 -14.53 -5.21 14.96
C GLY A 31 -13.45 -4.14 14.70
N GLY A 32 -12.84 -4.14 13.51
CA GLY A 32 -11.93 -3.09 13.07
C GLY A 32 -12.64 -1.83 12.58
N ILE A 33 -11.87 -0.91 12.00
CA ILE A 33 -12.35 0.42 11.58
C ILE A 33 -12.58 0.57 10.08
N ILE A 34 -12.05 -0.34 9.26
CA ILE A 34 -12.04 -0.21 7.79
C ILE A 34 -13.25 -0.93 7.21
N PRO A 35 -14.15 -0.26 6.46
CA PRO A 35 -15.28 -0.93 5.84
C PRO A 35 -14.84 -2.03 4.86
N ASP A 36 -15.43 -3.22 4.95
CA ASP A 36 -14.99 -4.41 4.20
C ASP A 36 -15.01 -4.27 2.67
N TYR A 37 -15.81 -3.36 2.14
CA TYR A 37 -16.01 -3.18 0.70
C TYR A 37 -15.01 -2.21 0.04
N VAL A 38 -14.18 -1.52 0.82
CA VAL A 38 -13.23 -0.55 0.27
C VAL A 38 -11.91 -1.22 -0.13
N LYS A 39 -11.14 -0.54 -0.98
CA LYS A 39 -9.78 -0.97 -1.30
C LYS A 39 -8.81 -0.42 -0.26
N TYR A 40 -7.97 -1.28 0.31
CA TYR A 40 -7.16 -0.95 1.48
C TYR A 40 -6.19 0.21 1.26
N GLY A 41 -5.37 0.15 0.21
CA GLY A 41 -4.42 1.21 -0.13
C GLY A 41 -5.09 2.56 -0.37
N THR A 42 -6.20 2.57 -1.11
CA THR A 42 -6.96 3.81 -1.36
C THR A 42 -7.55 4.37 -0.06
N TRP A 43 -8.11 3.51 0.79
CA TRP A 43 -8.64 3.93 2.09
C TRP A 43 -7.54 4.46 3.01
N LEU A 44 -6.40 3.76 3.11
CA LEU A 44 -5.27 4.13 3.95
C LEU A 44 -4.70 5.48 3.54
N ARG A 45 -4.53 5.71 2.23
CA ARG A 45 -4.02 6.98 1.69
C ARG A 45 -4.89 8.19 2.04
N VAL A 46 -6.22 8.01 2.07
CA VAL A 46 -7.17 9.09 2.35
C VAL A 46 -7.36 9.30 3.86
N ASN A 47 -7.53 8.22 4.61
CA ASN A 47 -7.92 8.27 6.02
C ASN A 47 -6.72 8.35 6.97
N ASN A 48 -5.58 7.76 6.60
CA ASN A 48 -4.34 7.76 7.39
C ASN A 48 -3.12 8.08 6.51
N PRO A 49 -3.06 9.28 5.91
CA PRO A 49 -1.99 9.65 4.98
C PRO A 49 -0.59 9.55 5.59
N THR A 50 -0.43 9.88 6.88
CA THR A 50 0.87 9.76 7.57
C THR A 50 1.39 8.33 7.61
N VAL A 51 0.51 7.37 7.92
CA VAL A 51 0.85 5.93 7.93
C VAL A 51 1.18 5.47 6.52
N PHE A 52 0.34 5.84 5.54
CA PHE A 52 0.58 5.53 4.14
C PHE A 52 1.96 6.01 3.65
N GLU A 53 2.36 7.24 3.98
CA GLU A 53 3.64 7.81 3.59
C GLU A 53 4.84 7.13 4.28
N ALA A 54 4.72 6.83 5.58
CA ALA A 54 5.76 6.14 6.34
C ALA A 54 6.00 4.72 5.80
N ASP A 55 4.93 3.95 5.61
CA ASP A 55 5.02 2.58 5.11
C ASP A 55 5.47 2.56 3.64
N TYR A 56 5.01 3.51 2.83
CA TYR A 56 5.51 3.71 1.47
C TYR A 56 7.03 3.94 1.44
N ALA A 57 7.56 4.77 2.33
CA ALA A 57 9.00 5.04 2.38
C ALA A 57 9.79 3.76 2.72
N ALA A 58 9.29 2.95 3.65
CA ALA A 58 9.87 1.65 3.99
C ALA A 58 9.79 0.67 2.80
N TRP A 59 8.60 0.50 2.21
CA TRP A 59 8.38 -0.36 1.05
C TRP A 59 9.26 0.04 -0.14
N LYS A 60 9.36 1.34 -0.41
CA LYS A 60 10.22 1.88 -1.47
C LYS A 60 11.69 1.51 -1.26
N LYS A 61 12.20 1.56 -0.03
CA LYS A 61 13.58 1.17 0.27
C LYS A 61 13.82 -0.31 -0.05
N ILE A 62 12.90 -1.18 0.36
CA ILE A 62 12.96 -2.63 0.08
C ILE A 62 12.93 -2.87 -1.44
N MET A 63 12.01 -2.22 -2.16
CA MET A 63 11.87 -2.37 -3.61
C MET A 63 13.09 -1.88 -4.38
N ARG A 64 13.74 -0.79 -3.94
CA ARG A 64 14.98 -0.32 -4.59
C ARG A 64 16.11 -1.33 -4.46
N VAL A 65 16.27 -1.94 -3.29
CA VAL A 65 17.24 -3.03 -3.08
C VAL A 65 16.89 -4.24 -3.94
N ALA A 66 15.63 -4.68 -3.94
CA ALA A 66 15.18 -5.83 -4.71
C ALA A 66 15.36 -5.67 -6.22
N LEU A 67 15.27 -4.44 -6.74
CA LEU A 67 15.41 -4.12 -8.16
C LEU A 67 16.84 -3.76 -8.57
N ASN A 68 17.85 -3.87 -7.67
CA ASN A 68 19.21 -3.38 -7.89
C ASN A 68 19.26 -1.93 -8.43
N LEU A 69 18.36 -1.08 -7.94
CA LEU A 69 18.32 0.33 -8.25
C LEU A 69 19.21 1.09 -7.25
N ASP A 70 20.52 0.88 -7.35
CA ASP A 70 21.54 1.73 -6.71
C ASP A 70 21.64 3.08 -7.43
#